data_AF-A0A1V5SF36-F1
#
_entry.id   AF-A0A1V5SF36-F1
#
_cell.length_a   1.000
_cell.length_b   1.000
_cell.length_c   1.000
_cell.angle_alpha   90.00
_cell.angle_beta   90.00
_cell.angle_gamma   90.00
#
_symmetry.space_group_name_H-M   'P 1'
#
loop_
_entity.id
_entity.type
_entity.pdbx_description
1 polymer ?
#
loop_
_entity_poly.entity_id
_entity_poly.type
_entity_poly.pdbx_seq_one_letter_code
_entity_poly.pdbx_strand_id
1 'polypeptide(L)'
;MKKWDALDKAREQSLDLVEIGANAKPPVCKIVDYGKYRYEQEKSKQKSKNKAGEVKEIQLGVKTDEHDFNTRVEQAKKFVEKGHKLRLTVKMQGRQNIYFENALKKIENFKNLVDLEYENEPQRFGNRYSALLIKKK
;
A
#
# COMPACT_ATOMS: atom_id res chain seq x y z
N MET A 1 44.97 1.21 1.52
CA MET A 1 45.02 2.46 2.32
C MET A 1 44.70 2.10 3.76
N LYS A 2 45.51 2.55 4.74
CA LYS A 2 45.22 2.28 6.15
C LYS A 2 44.15 3.25 6.65
N LYS A 3 43.46 2.90 7.74
CA LYS A 3 42.41 3.72 8.35
C LYS A 3 42.86 5.17 8.60
N TRP A 4 44.08 5.34 9.11
CA TRP A 4 44.65 6.65 9.42
C TRP A 4 44.84 7.51 8.17
N ASP A 5 45.41 6.94 7.10
CA ASP A 5 45.57 7.65 5.82
C ASP A 5 44.22 8.14 5.26
N ALA A 6 43.15 7.37 5.45
CA ALA A 6 41.81 7.74 4.99
C ALA A 6 41.17 8.84 5.86
N LEU A 7 41.44 8.85 7.17
CA LEU A 7 41.00 9.90 8.08
C LEU A 7 41.70 11.23 7.80
N ASP A 8 43.00 11.18 7.50
CA ASP A 8 43.77 12.39 7.22
C ASP A 8 43.31 13.03 5.90
N LYS A 9 43.06 12.22 4.85
CA LYS A 9 42.46 12.73 3.61
C LYS A 9 41.07 13.34 3.79
N ALA A 10 40.26 12.79 4.70
CA ALA A 10 38.95 13.36 5.00
C ALA A 10 39.09 14.73 5.69
N ARG A 11 40.02 14.84 6.66
CA ARG A 11 40.33 16.10 7.36
C ARG A 11 40.89 17.17 6.42
N GLU A 12 41.81 16.82 5.53
CA GLU A 12 42.36 17.72 4.51
C GLU A 12 41.26 18.36 3.65
N GLN A 13 40.20 17.60 3.38
CA GLN A 13 39.06 18.04 2.58
C GLN A 13 37.93 18.66 3.43
N SER A 14 38.08 18.74 4.76
CA SER A 14 37.02 19.14 5.69
C SER A 14 35.72 18.32 5.54
N LEU A 15 35.86 17.02 5.26
CA LEU A 15 34.78 16.06 5.07
C LEU A 15 34.86 14.92 6.10
N ASP A 16 33.82 14.09 6.16
CA ASP A 16 33.75 12.95 7.07
C ASP A 16 34.10 11.64 6.36
N LEU A 17 34.81 10.75 7.05
CA LEU A 17 34.99 9.37 6.61
C LEU A 17 33.81 8.52 7.11
N VAL A 18 32.89 8.15 6.21
CA VAL A 18 31.68 7.40 6.53
C VAL A 18 31.81 5.95 6.07
N GLU A 19 31.56 5.01 6.97
CA GLU A 19 31.48 3.58 6.63
C GLU A 19 30.13 3.27 5.99
N ILE A 20 30.13 2.81 4.74
CA ILE A 20 28.89 2.50 3.97
C ILE A 20 28.60 1.00 3.88
N GLY A 21 29.58 0.15 4.15
CA GLY A 21 29.44 -1.31 4.05
C GLY A 21 30.39 -2.05 4.96
N ALA A 22 29.90 -2.42 6.15
CA ALA A 22 30.64 -3.17 7.17
C ALA A 22 30.84 -4.65 6.83
N ASN A 23 30.01 -5.22 5.95
CA ASN A 23 30.03 -6.64 5.60
C ASN A 23 31.13 -7.04 4.61
N ALA A 24 31.81 -6.06 4.00
CA ALA A 24 32.92 -6.32 3.08
C ALA A 24 34.24 -6.50 3.85
N LYS A 25 35.13 -7.36 3.35
CA LYS A 25 36.52 -7.48 3.83
C LYS A 25 37.47 -7.08 2.70
N PRO A 26 38.12 -5.91 2.76
CA PRO A 26 38.05 -4.86 3.80
C PRO A 26 36.75 -4.03 3.77
N PRO A 27 36.37 -3.36 4.88
CA PRO A 27 35.16 -2.54 4.94
C PRO A 27 35.23 -1.38 3.94
N VAL A 28 34.09 -1.04 3.35
CA VAL A 28 34.00 0.02 2.35
C VAL A 28 33.62 1.33 3.03
N CYS A 29 34.55 2.29 3.00
CA CYS A 29 34.36 3.64 3.52
C CYS A 29 34.34 4.66 2.37
N LYS A 30 33.60 5.75 2.55
CA LYS A 30 33.49 6.86 1.60
C LYS A 30 33.71 8.18 2.32
N ILE A 31 34.49 9.08 1.71
CA ILE A 31 34.68 10.44 2.21
C ILE A 31 33.55 11.30 1.68
N VAL A 32 32.69 11.81 2.56
CA VAL A 32 31.50 12.63 2.21
C VAL A 32 31.16 13.58 3.35
N ASP A 33 30.41 14.65 3.05
CA ASP A 33 29.74 15.44 4.10
C ASP A 33 28.62 14.59 4.72
N TYR A 34 28.75 14.29 6.02
CA TYR A 34 27.79 13.43 6.70
C TYR A 34 26.38 14.04 6.74
N GLY A 35 26.26 15.36 6.93
CA GLY A 35 24.98 16.05 6.98
C GLY A 35 24.24 15.97 5.65
N LYS A 36 24.92 16.25 4.54
CA LYS A 36 24.36 16.15 3.19
C LYS A 36 24.00 14.70 2.85
N TYR A 37 24.88 13.75 3.17
CA TYR A 37 24.65 12.32 2.93
C TYR A 37 23.42 11.80 3.69
N ARG A 38 23.25 12.20 4.95
CA ARG A 38 22.07 11.87 5.76
C ARG A 38 20.79 12.42 5.15
N TYR A 39 20.80 13.69 4.75
CA TYR A 39 19.65 14.32 4.11
C TYR A 39 19.26 13.62 2.79
N GLU A 40 20.24 13.28 1.94
CA GLU A 40 19.99 12.56 0.68
C GLU A 40 19.44 11.15 0.92
N GLN A 41 19.94 10.44 1.93
CA GLN A 41 19.42 9.13 2.35
C GLN A 41 17.99 9.21 2.90
N GLU A 42 17.65 10.24 3.68
CA GLU A 42 16.28 10.42 4.19
C GLU A 42 15.31 10.80 3.07
N LYS A 43 15.74 11.68 2.15
CA LYS A 43 14.97 12.06 0.97
C LYS A 43 14.77 10.89 0.01
N SER A 44 15.77 10.05 -0.20
CA SER A 44 15.64 8.84 -1.02
C SER A 44 14.71 7.82 -0.38
N LYS A 45 14.79 7.61 0.94
CA LYS A 45 13.87 6.75 1.70
C LYS A 45 12.42 7.26 1.67
N GLN A 46 12.19 8.56 1.73
CA GLN A 46 10.85 9.14 1.58
C GLN A 46 10.30 8.93 0.17
N LYS A 47 11.14 9.04 -0.86
CA LYS A 47 10.75 8.76 -2.25
C LYS A 47 10.55 7.27 -2.53
N SER A 48 11.31 6.37 -1.90
CA SER A 48 11.18 4.92 -2.09
C SER A 48 10.02 4.32 -1.30
N LYS A 49 9.54 5.00 -0.25
CA LYS A 49 8.23 4.73 0.38
C LYS A 49 7.04 5.09 -0.52
N ASN A 50 7.22 5.15 -1.83
CA ASN A 50 6.14 5.26 -2.79
C ASN A 50 5.22 4.03 -2.68
N LYS A 51 4.22 4.19 -1.80
CA LYS A 51 2.85 3.71 -1.87
C LYS A 51 2.71 2.27 -2.37
N ALA A 52 3.04 1.30 -1.52
CA ALA A 52 2.25 0.07 -1.55
C ALA A 52 0.79 0.51 -1.45
N GLY A 53 -0.01 0.21 -2.47
CA GLY A 53 -1.38 0.69 -2.58
C GLY A 53 -2.14 0.35 -1.31
N GLU A 54 -2.50 1.37 -0.51
CA GLU A 54 -3.27 1.16 0.71
C GLU A 54 -4.58 0.42 0.37
N VAL A 55 -5.01 -0.46 1.26
CA VAL A 55 -6.33 -1.10 1.13
C VAL A 55 -7.38 -0.06 1.51
N LYS A 56 -8.21 0.36 0.55
CA LYS A 56 -9.36 1.23 0.78
C LYS A 56 -10.60 0.38 0.95
N GLU A 57 -11.37 0.64 2.00
CA GLU A 57 -12.62 -0.07 2.26
C GLU A 57 -13.82 0.70 1.70
N ILE A 58 -14.71 -0.01 1.02
CA ILE A 58 -16.02 0.47 0.60
C ILE A 58 -17.07 -0.40 1.25
N GLN A 59 -18.02 0.22 1.93
CA GLN A 59 -19.10 -0.46 2.61
C GLN A 59 -20.42 -0.27 1.86
N LEU A 60 -21.14 -1.37 1.64
CA LEU A 60 -22.48 -1.40 1.07
C LEU A 60 -23.49 -1.92 2.11
N GLY A 61 -24.72 -1.43 2.05
CA GLY A 61 -25.85 -2.00 2.76
C GLY A 61 -26.55 -3.07 1.92
N VAL A 62 -27.38 -3.90 2.55
CA VAL A 62 -28.22 -4.87 1.83
C VAL A 62 -29.19 -4.15 0.89
N LYS A 63 -29.91 -3.17 1.43
CA LYS A 63 -30.90 -2.33 0.73
C LYS A 63 -30.32 -1.00 0.22
N THR A 64 -29.12 -1.03 -0.37
CA THR A 64 -28.56 0.18 -0.99
C THR A 64 -29.43 0.59 -2.19
N ASP A 65 -29.80 1.86 -2.24
CA ASP A 65 -30.44 2.50 -3.38
C ASP A 65 -29.53 2.53 -4.61
N GLU A 66 -30.09 2.55 -5.81
CA GLU A 66 -29.32 2.54 -7.06
C GLU A 66 -28.37 3.75 -7.16
N HIS A 67 -28.80 4.92 -6.71
CA HIS A 67 -27.98 6.13 -6.75
C HIS A 67 -26.76 6.05 -5.80
N ASP A 68 -26.97 5.58 -4.56
CA ASP A 68 -25.87 5.37 -3.61
C ASP A 68 -24.92 4.28 -4.12
N PHE A 69 -25.44 3.21 -4.71
CA PHE A 69 -24.62 2.15 -5.30
C PHE A 69 -23.70 2.68 -6.40
N ASN A 70 -24.22 3.49 -7.33
CA ASN A 70 -23.43 4.08 -8.41
C ASN A 70 -22.34 5.02 -7.87
N THR A 71 -22.63 5.80 -6.84
CA THR A 71 -21.64 6.67 -6.18
C THR A 71 -20.48 5.85 -5.59
N ARG A 72 -20.76 4.69 -5.00
CA ARG A 72 -19.74 3.76 -4.48
C ARG A 72 -18.91 3.11 -5.58
N VAL A 73 -19.54 2.79 -6.72
CA VAL A 73 -18.84 2.29 -7.92
C VAL A 73 -17.86 3.32 -8.45
N GLU A 74 -18.27 4.59 -8.58
CA GLU A 74 -17.35 5.67 -8.99
C GLU A 74 -16.20 5.87 -8.00
N GLN A 75 -16.50 5.78 -6.70
CA GLN A 75 -15.49 5.84 -5.65
C GLN A 75 -14.48 4.69 -5.78
N ALA A 76 -14.94 3.47 -6.07
CA ALA A 76 -14.06 2.32 -6.32
C ALA A 76 -13.16 2.54 -7.53
N LYS A 77 -13.71 3.01 -8.66
CA LYS A 77 -12.93 3.31 -9.87
C LYS A 77 -11.79 4.28 -9.56
N LYS A 78 -12.07 5.37 -8.85
CA LYS A 78 -11.06 6.35 -8.42
C LYS A 78 -9.96 5.75 -7.53
N PHE A 79 -10.28 4.78 -6.67
CA PHE A 79 -9.29 4.11 -5.83
C PHE A 79 -8.41 3.16 -6.63
N VAL A 80 -9.03 2.40 -7.52
CA VAL A 80 -8.34 1.42 -8.38
C VAL A 80 -7.42 2.13 -9.38
N GLU A 81 -7.85 3.25 -9.96
CA GLU A 81 -7.01 4.10 -10.83
C GLU A 81 -5.76 4.62 -10.12
N LYS A 82 -5.87 4.91 -8.81
CA LYS A 82 -4.74 5.34 -7.97
C LYS A 82 -3.84 4.17 -7.53
N GLY A 83 -4.13 2.94 -7.94
CA GLY A 83 -3.37 1.75 -7.61
C GLY A 83 -3.65 1.19 -6.21
N HIS A 84 -4.78 1.57 -5.60
CA HIS A 84 -5.19 1.02 -4.30
C HIS A 84 -5.90 -0.33 -4.46
N LYS A 85 -5.70 -1.21 -3.49
CA LYS A 85 -6.52 -2.42 -3.33
C LYS A 85 -7.85 -2.04 -2.70
N LEU A 86 -8.91 -2.77 -3.02
CA LEU A 86 -10.25 -2.45 -2.54
C LEU A 86 -10.79 -3.57 -1.66
N ARG A 87 -11.23 -3.23 -0.45
CA ARG A 87 -11.99 -4.15 0.40
C ARG A 87 -13.46 -3.77 0.29
N LEU A 88 -14.27 -4.60 -0.33
CA LEU A 88 -15.71 -4.38 -0.42
C LEU A 88 -16.39 -5.12 0.73
N THR A 89 -17.15 -4.41 1.56
CA THR A 89 -17.83 -4.97 2.72
C THR A 89 -19.34 -4.74 2.63
N VAL A 90 -20.14 -5.79 2.55
CA VAL A 90 -21.60 -5.71 2.69
C VAL A 90 -21.98 -5.90 4.16
N LYS A 91 -22.57 -4.88 4.79
CA LYS A 91 -23.05 -4.95 6.17
C LYS A 91 -24.51 -5.39 6.18
N MET A 92 -24.78 -6.47 6.93
CA MET A 92 -26.11 -6.99 7.19
C MET A 92 -26.61 -6.46 8.54
N GLN A 93 -27.91 -6.17 8.65
CA GLN A 93 -28.53 -5.76 9.93
C GLN A 93 -29.62 -6.76 10.35
N GLY A 94 -29.53 -7.25 11.59
CA GLY A 94 -30.55 -8.10 12.22
C GLY A 94 -30.83 -9.41 11.49
N ARG A 95 -32.12 -9.67 11.20
CA ARG A 95 -32.60 -10.89 10.51
C ARG A 95 -32.15 -11.03 9.06
N GLN A 96 -31.39 -10.08 8.53
CA GLN A 96 -30.94 -10.12 7.14
C GLN A 96 -29.85 -11.14 6.88
N ASN A 97 -29.28 -11.74 7.92
CA ASN A 97 -28.23 -12.77 7.84
C ASN A 97 -28.57 -13.96 6.91
N ILE A 98 -29.86 -14.18 6.67
CA ILE A 98 -30.40 -15.24 5.80
C ILE A 98 -30.18 -14.92 4.32
N TYR A 99 -30.11 -13.63 3.95
CA TYR A 99 -29.93 -13.17 2.56
C TYR A 99 -28.45 -13.11 2.14
N PHE A 100 -27.67 -14.08 2.57
CA PHE A 100 -26.26 -14.23 2.24
C PHE A 100 -26.02 -14.26 0.71
N GLU A 101 -26.85 -14.99 -0.03
CA GLU A 101 -26.74 -15.07 -1.48
C GLU A 101 -26.90 -13.72 -2.17
N ASN A 102 -27.79 -12.86 -1.64
CA ASN A 102 -27.99 -11.52 -2.17
C ASN A 102 -26.76 -10.63 -1.94
N ALA A 103 -26.07 -10.81 -0.81
CA ALA A 103 -24.83 -10.11 -0.53
C ALA A 103 -23.71 -10.54 -1.50
N LEU A 104 -23.56 -11.86 -1.74
CA LEU A 104 -22.60 -12.37 -2.72
C LEU A 104 -22.88 -11.87 -4.13
N LYS A 105 -24.14 -11.97 -4.59
CA LYS A 105 -24.57 -11.46 -5.91
C LYS A 105 -24.26 -9.96 -6.04
N LYS A 106 -24.43 -9.18 -4.98
CA LYS A 106 -24.12 -7.75 -4.98
C LYS A 106 -22.62 -7.47 -5.08
N ILE A 107 -21.79 -8.24 -4.37
CA ILE A 107 -20.33 -8.16 -4.48
C ILE A 107 -19.89 -8.53 -5.89
N GLU A 108 -20.46 -9.58 -6.47
CA GLU A 108 -20.17 -10.04 -7.82
C GLU A 108 -20.59 -9.02 -8.90
N ASN A 109 -21.79 -8.45 -8.79
CA ASN A 109 -22.24 -7.36 -9.66
C ASN A 109 -21.31 -6.15 -9.57
N PHE A 110 -20.91 -5.77 -8.35
CA PHE A 110 -19.97 -4.65 -8.13
C PHE A 110 -18.59 -4.93 -8.76
N LYS A 111 -18.07 -6.14 -8.59
CA LYS A 111 -16.82 -6.60 -9.19
C LYS A 111 -16.89 -6.47 -10.73
N ASN A 112 -17.96 -6.94 -11.35
CA ASN A 112 -18.13 -6.91 -12.80
C ASN A 112 -18.25 -5.48 -13.36
N LEU A 113 -18.93 -4.57 -12.65
CA LEU A 113 -19.08 -3.16 -13.03
C LEU A 113 -17.78 -2.35 -13.00
N VAL A 114 -16.84 -2.72 -12.12
CA VAL A 114 -15.54 -2.05 -11.97
C VAL A 114 -14.41 -2.82 -12.67
N ASP A 115 -14.71 -3.99 -13.23
CA ASP A 115 -13.76 -4.91 -13.86
C ASP A 115 -12.58 -5.30 -12.94
N LEU A 116 -12.93 -5.82 -11.77
CA LEU A 116 -11.98 -6.26 -10.74
C LEU A 116 -11.86 -7.78 -10.64
N GLU A 117 -10.80 -8.25 -10.01
CA GLU A 117 -10.57 -9.65 -9.66
C GLU A 117 -10.56 -9.86 -8.15
N TYR A 118 -10.96 -11.06 -7.71
CA TYR A 118 -10.86 -11.45 -6.31
C TYR A 118 -9.40 -11.79 -5.99
N GLU A 119 -8.81 -11.06 -5.05
CA GLU A 119 -7.54 -11.47 -4.45
C GLU A 119 -7.77 -12.55 -3.39
N ASN A 120 -8.89 -12.47 -2.66
CA ASN A 120 -9.37 -13.50 -1.75
C ASN A 120 -10.87 -13.71 -1.95
N GLU A 121 -11.33 -14.94 -1.75
CA GLU A 121 -12.76 -15.26 -1.81
C GLU A 121 -13.55 -14.44 -0.77
N PRO A 122 -14.83 -14.12 -1.05
CA PRO A 122 -15.68 -13.41 -0.10
C PRO A 122 -15.82 -14.19 1.21
N GLN A 123 -15.36 -13.59 2.31
CA GLN A 123 -15.42 -14.18 3.64
C GLN A 123 -16.48 -13.51 4.51
N ARG A 124 -17.09 -14.31 5.37
CA ARG A 124 -18.07 -13.84 6.35
C ARG A 124 -17.38 -13.49 7.66
N PHE A 125 -17.55 -12.24 8.09
CA PHE A 125 -17.12 -11.72 9.37
C PHE A 125 -18.35 -11.32 10.20
N GLY A 126 -18.96 -12.29 10.87
CA GLY A 126 -20.16 -12.08 11.68
C GLY A 126 -21.34 -11.58 10.86
N ASN A 127 -21.71 -10.31 11.05
CA ASN A 127 -22.78 -9.62 10.33
C ASN A 127 -22.30 -8.86 9.06
N ARG A 128 -21.05 -9.07 8.64
CA ARG A 128 -20.48 -8.45 7.43
C ARG A 128 -19.94 -9.52 6.51
N TYR A 129 -20.11 -9.32 5.21
CA TYR A 129 -19.44 -10.10 4.18
C TYR A 129 -18.43 -9.19 3.51
N SER A 130 -17.15 -9.60 3.47
CA SER A 130 -16.12 -8.79 2.84
C SER A 130 -15.33 -9.59 1.82
N ALA A 131 -14.94 -8.92 0.74
CA ALA A 131 -14.09 -9.46 -0.31
C ALA A 131 -12.95 -8.47 -0.60
N LEU A 132 -11.76 -9.00 -0.87
CA LEU A 132 -10.62 -8.21 -1.30
C LEU A 132 -10.55 -8.26 -2.83
N LEU A 133 -10.56 -7.08 -3.46
CA LEU A 133 -10.59 -6.88 -4.90
C LEU A 133 -9.34 -6.14 -5.36
N ILE A 134 -8.78 -6.60 -6.48
CA ILE A 134 -7.64 -6.00 -7.15
C ILE A 134 -7.98 -5.66 -8.60
N LYS A 135 -7.27 -4.68 -9.17
CA LYS A 135 -7.36 -4.38 -10.59
C LYS A 135 -6.92 -5.61 -11.40
N LYS A 136 -7.66 -5.97 -12.44
CA LYS A 136 -7.18 -6.92 -13.44
C LYS A 136 -5.83 -6.45 -14.01
N LYS A 137 -4.89 -7.38 -14.12
CA LYS A 137 -3.59 -7.12 -14.75
C LYS A 137 -3.73 -6.97 -16.25
#